data_AF-A0AAN5CTD0-F1
#
_entry.id   AF-A0AAN5CTD0-F1
#
_cell.length_a   1.000
_cell.length_b   1.000
_cell.length_c   1.000
_cell.angle_alpha   90.00
_cell.angle_beta   90.00
_cell.angle_gamma   90.00
#
_symmetry.space_group_name_H-M   'P 1'
#
loop_
_entity.id
_entity.type
_entity.pdbx_description
1 polymer ?
#
loop_
_entity_poly.entity_id
_entity_poly.type
_entity_poly.pdbx_seq_one_letter_code
_entity_poly.pdbx_strand_id
1 'polypeptide(L)' 'SMVSSIAKSMSSSHDINLLNLNSDVIQIIAKISPGNSTSMQMISPRWNNIVKNHLSKRTNRPIINAFIFGIQPMLGQT' A
#
# COMPACT_ATOMS: atom_id res chain seq x y z
N SER A 1 -12.98 -22.52 -36.43
CA SER A 1 -13.48 -23.47 -35.41
C SER A 1 -14.00 -22.67 -34.22
N MET A 2 -15.28 -22.81 -33.82
CA MET A 2 -15.86 -22.11 -32.66
C MET A 2 -15.04 -22.29 -31.37
N VAL A 3 -14.35 -23.42 -31.26
CA VAL A 3 -13.45 -23.76 -30.14
C VAL A 3 -12.25 -22.80 -30.05
N SER A 4 -11.76 -22.30 -31.19
CA SER A 4 -10.67 -21.31 -31.23
C SER A 4 -11.10 -19.93 -30.74
N SER A 5 -12.37 -19.56 -30.89
CA SER A 5 -12.90 -18.28 -30.39
C SER A 5 -13.13 -18.32 -28.88
N ILE A 6 -13.53 -19.48 -28.34
CA ILE A 6 -13.71 -19.69 -26.88
C ILE A 6 -12.34 -19.66 -26.17
N ALA A 7 -11.33 -20.33 -26.72
CA ALA A 7 -9.98 -20.32 -26.15
C ALA A 7 -9.35 -18.90 -26.13
N LYS A 8 -9.59 -18.08 -27.16
CA LYS A 8 -9.16 -16.68 -27.17
C LYS A 8 -9.90 -15.81 -26.15
N SER A 9 -11.18 -16.11 -25.89
CA SER A 9 -12.00 -15.34 -24.95
C SER A 9 -11.64 -15.57 -23.48
N MET A 10 -10.94 -16.66 -23.13
CA MET A 10 -10.51 -16.94 -21.75
C MET A 10 -9.13 -16.36 -21.40
N SER A 11 -8.42 -15.75 -22.36
CA SER A 11 -7.18 -15.01 -22.12
C SER A 11 -7.38 -13.50 -22.24
N SER A 12 -8.50 -12.98 -21.76
CA SER A 12 -8.59 -11.56 -21.40
C SER A 12 -7.70 -11.34 -20.17
N SER A 13 -6.40 -11.20 -20.40
CA SER A 13 -5.47 -10.68 -19.40
C SER A 13 -6.01 -9.30 -19.01
N HIS A 14 -6.69 -9.25 -17.87
CA HIS A 14 -7.12 -7.98 -17.29
C HIS A 14 -5.84 -7.34 -16.72
N ASP A 15 -5.01 -6.82 -17.61
CA ASP A 15 -3.77 -6.15 -17.24
C ASP A 15 -4.13 -4.98 -16.33
N ILE A 16 -3.66 -5.06 -15.09
CA ILE A 16 -3.90 -4.00 -14.12
C ILE A 16 -3.04 -2.81 -14.53
N ASN A 17 -3.65 -1.80 -15.12
CA ASN A 17 -2.97 -0.56 -15.42
C ASN A 17 -2.79 0.26 -14.14
N LEU A 18 -1.59 0.16 -13.55
CA LEU A 18 -1.20 0.89 -12.34
C LEU A 18 -1.36 2.41 -12.48
N LEU A 19 -1.27 2.97 -13.68
CA LEU A 19 -1.40 4.41 -13.92
C LEU A 19 -2.84 4.90 -13.72
N ASN A 20 -3.81 4.02 -13.94
CA ASN A 20 -5.24 4.33 -13.91
C ASN A 20 -5.91 3.94 -12.60
N LEU A 21 -5.17 3.41 -11.62
CA LEU A 21 -5.74 3.10 -10.31
C LEU A 21 -6.28 4.34 -9.63
N ASN A 22 -7.36 4.16 -8.87
CA ASN A 22 -7.93 5.23 -8.07
C ASN A 22 -6.98 5.61 -6.93
N SER A 23 -7.03 6.87 -6.48
CA SER A 23 -6.14 7.37 -5.43
C SER A 23 -6.26 6.60 -4.14
N ASP A 24 -7.46 6.12 -3.82
CA ASP A 24 -7.72 5.37 -2.60
C ASP A 24 -7.04 4.01 -2.61
N VAL A 25 -7.02 3.36 -3.79
CA VAL A 25 -6.30 2.09 -4.00
C VAL A 25 -4.79 2.30 -3.85
N ILE A 26 -4.25 3.38 -4.44
CA ILE A 26 -2.83 3.74 -4.31
C ILE A 26 -2.46 3.98 -2.84
N GLN A 27 -3.34 4.64 -2.06
CA GLN A 27 -3.13 4.86 -0.64
C GLN A 27 -3.15 3.55 0.17
N ILE A 28 -4.07 2.63 -0.13
CA ILE A 28 -4.14 1.31 0.51
C ILE A 28 -2.85 0.53 0.26
N ILE A 29 -2.38 0.50 -0.99
CA ILE A 29 -1.13 -0.16 -1.38
C ILE A 29 0.06 0.43 -0.60
N ALA A 30 0.17 1.76 -0.54
CA ALA A 30 1.23 2.45 0.21
C ALA A 30 1.15 2.21 1.72
N LYS A 31 -0.05 1.99 2.27
CA LYS A 31 -0.25 1.67 3.69
C LYS A 31 0.22 0.26 4.03
N ILE A 32 -0.05 -0.72 3.15
CA ILE A 32 0.28 -2.14 3.34
C ILE A 32 1.79 -2.40 3.16
N SER A 33 2.46 -1.64 2.28
CA SER A 33 3.90 -1.80 2.03
C SER A 33 4.68 -0.50 2.32
N PRO A 34 4.84 -0.14 3.60
CA PRO A 34 5.50 1.10 3.99
C PRO A 34 7.00 1.13 3.66
N GLY A 35 7.66 -0.03 3.55
CA GLY A 35 9.08 -0.12 3.18
C GLY A 35 9.37 0.16 1.70
N ASN A 36 8.35 0.14 0.84
CA ASN A 36 8.51 0.24 -0.61
C ASN A 36 8.02 1.58 -1.16
N SER A 37 7.84 2.59 -0.31
CA SER A 37 7.31 3.89 -0.72
C SER A 37 8.19 4.61 -1.75
N THR A 38 9.50 4.37 -1.76
CA THR A 38 10.42 4.92 -2.77
C THR A 38 10.14 4.30 -4.13
N SER A 39 9.99 2.98 -4.21
CA SER A 39 9.65 2.28 -5.45
C SER A 39 8.29 2.71 -5.99
N MET A 40 7.30 2.93 -5.10
CA MET A 40 5.98 3.42 -5.50
C MET A 40 6.01 4.85 -6.06
N GLN A 41 6.88 5.73 -5.55
CA GLN A 41 7.06 7.08 -6.08
C GLN A 41 7.63 7.10 -7.50
N MET A 42 8.32 6.03 -7.93
CA MET A 42 8.91 5.91 -9.26
C MET A 42 7.93 5.44 -10.34
N ILE A 43 6.73 4.98 -9.96
CA ILE A 43 5.75 4.44 -10.92
C ILE A 43 5.23 5.53 -11.87
N SER A 44 4.87 6.69 -11.33
CA SER A 44 4.44 7.86 -12.12
C SER A 44 4.40 9.13 -11.25
N PRO A 45 4.37 10.33 -11.84
CA PRO A 45 4.18 11.58 -11.10
C PRO A 45 2.91 11.58 -10.21
N ARG A 46 1.82 10.96 -10.69
CA ARG A 46 0.57 10.82 -9.93
C ARG A 46 0.77 9.98 -8.67
N TRP A 47 1.43 8.83 -8.80
CA TRP A 47 1.76 7.97 -7.66
C TRP A 47 2.67 8.68 -6.66
N ASN A 48 3.69 9.39 -7.15
CA ASN A 48 4.59 10.17 -6.31
C ASN A 48 3.82 11.15 -5.42
N ASN A 49 2.92 11.93 -6.01
CA ASN A 49 2.13 12.92 -5.28
C ASN A 49 1.24 12.27 -4.21
N ILE A 50 0.54 11.17 -4.56
CA ILE A 50 -0.36 10.47 -3.64
C ILE A 50 0.41 9.84 -2.49
N VAL A 51 1.53 9.16 -2.78
CA VAL A 51 2.37 8.51 -1.76
C VAL A 51 2.99 9.54 -0.85
N LYS A 52 3.53 10.65 -1.37
CA LYS A 52 4.08 11.76 -0.56
C LYS A 52 3.02 12.38 0.35
N ASN A 53 1.83 12.65 -0.17
CA ASN A 53 0.71 13.17 0.62
C ASN A 53 0.27 12.18 1.70
N HIS A 54 0.30 10.87 1.42
CA HIS A 54 0.00 9.86 2.42
C HIS A 54 1.08 9.83 3.51
N LEU A 55 2.35 9.84 3.13
CA LEU A 55 3.48 9.80 4.07
C LEU A 55 3.51 11.04 4.97
N SER A 56 3.34 12.24 4.40
CA SER A 56 3.33 13.50 5.18
C SER A 56 2.19 13.54 6.20
N LYS A 57 1.01 13.01 5.85
CA LYS A 57 -0.11 12.83 6.78
C LYS A 57 0.15 11.77 7.85
N ARG A 58 1.07 10.83 7.61
CA ARG A 58 1.46 9.79 8.57
C ARG A 58 2.42 10.34 9.62
N THR A 59 3.37 11.19 9.22
CA THR A 59 4.31 11.86 10.13
C THR A 59 3.65 12.85 11.08
N ASN A 60 2.49 13.41 10.68
CA ASN A 60 1.71 14.34 11.51
C ASN A 60 0.72 13.66 12.46
N ARG A 61 0.72 12.33 12.57
CA ARG A 61 -0.04 11.65 13.63
C ARG A 61 0.88 11.49 14.84
N PRO A 62 0.41 11.82 16.06
CA PRO A 62 1.18 11.49 17.26
C PRO A 62 1.48 10.00 17.19
N ILE A 63 2.77 9.66 17.34
CA ILE A 63 3.20 8.28 17.55
C ILE A 63 2.62 7.91 18.92
N ILE A 64 1.39 7.40 18.94
CA ILE A 64 0.90 6.66 20.08
C ILE A 64 1.74 5.38 20.05
N ASN A 65 2.78 5.36 20.87
CA ASN A 65 3.58 4.17 21.13
C ASN A 65 2.63 3.05 21.57
N ALA A 66 2.16 2.26 20.61
CA ALA A 66 1.39 1.04 20.86
C ALA A 66 2.31 -0.09 21.39
N PHE A 67 3.25 0.27 22.26
CA PHE A 67 4.19 -0.64 22.93
C PHE A 67 4.04 -0.61 24.46
N ILE A 68 2.85 -0.24 24.94
CA ILE A 68 2.46 -0.42 26.35
C ILE A 68 1.06 -1.02 26.40
N PHE A 69 0.91 -2.25 25.91
CA PHE A 69 -0.17 -3.13 26.36
C PHE A 69 0.39 -4.55 26.47
N GLY A 70 0.85 -4.87 27.70
CA GLY A 70 1.41 -6.16 28.13
C GLY A 70 2.90 -6.29 27.76
N ILE A 71 3.88 -6.01 28.62
CA ILE A 71 4.11 -6.65 29.91
C ILE A 71 4.83 -5.66 30.83
N GLN A 72 4.17 -5.24 31.91
CA GLN A 72 4.86 -4.78 33.12
C GLN A 72 5.06 -6.02 33.99
N PRO A 73 6.28 -6.54 34.22
CA PRO A 73 6.56 -7.21 35.47
C PRO A 73 6.71 -6.12 36.52
N MET A 74 5.76 -6.08 37.44
CA MET A 74 5.87 -5.32 38.69
C MET A 74 7.13 -5.75 39.45
N LEU A 75 7.91 -4.74 39.84
CA LEU A 75 8.72 -4.65 41.07
C LEU A 75 9.84 -5.68 41.31
N GLY A 76 11.04 -5.12 41.52
CA GLY A 76 12.17 -5.82 42.10
C GLY A 76 13.41 -4.92 42.20
N GLN A 77 13.28 -3.77 42.86
CA GLN A 77 14.45 -3.13 43.47
C GLN A 77 14.76 -3.88 44.76
N THR A 78 15.92 -4.55 44.80
CA THR A 78 16.82 -4.64 45.95
C THR A 78 18.21 -4.97 45.42
#